data_AF-A0A9D8F8D5-F1
#
_entry.id   AF-A0A9D8F8D5-F1
#
_cell.length_a   1.000
_cell.length_b   1.000
_cell.length_c   1.000
_cell.angle_alpha   90.00
_cell.angle_beta   90.00
_cell.angle_gamma   90.00
#
_symmetry.space_group_name_H-M   'P 1'
#
loop_
_entity.id
_entity.type
_entity.pdbx_description
1 polymer ?
#
loop_
_entity_poly.entity_id
_entity_poly.type
_entity_poly.pdbx_seq_one_letter_code
_entity_poly.pdbx_strand_id
1 'polypeptide(L)'
;MKLHSAMVLAALCGLAAALVGAELPSPAERIPLWPGRPPGESSAQGPERKVEGRPRPFYQLTGITQPVLEVFPRPSTSDIPTAVLVCPGGGLQRLAYEHEGLEVAAKLNQMGLTAFVLKYRVPAPIRTALMDAQRAMGLIRKDAARWKIDPDAIGIMGFSAGGEIAAWLMTRSEPRSYPRQDEADETSSLPDFSALIYPGGLLGSKGALKSELSAGLTPNLNPNFVVHALRDASDNSLQWTLALKQAGAPVELHLFQEGIHGFGVRDAGQPVSGWLSHFERWLRSQGQLDPVGVRKLAQSLIQSRSAGVPAPAFKETLPGGSWDQAYRVQSRVVQERGRHAPIAGYKGAAVTASAQQSLGIDRPLTGVLFKPGWLEIGDSRIRVESIPKAAFVVETELGYVLGTDLAFEILHEQQARDMVSSIVPVIELPRSAPPGMARPGGYDLVAGNIGSDRFITGKPFPIAGFDPNRLSVVLRKDGATLHEANGGDVQGGQWRNLMSILNTLVRQGHTLKAGQIILSGALGKIHPGEPGRYEALYGDQHRIEFEVR
;
A
#
# COMPACT_ATOMS: atom_id res chain seq x y z
N MET A 1 -17.64 -37.93 65.08
CA MET A 1 -16.27 -37.48 65.38
C MET A 1 -15.35 -38.04 64.28
N LYS A 2 -14.82 -37.19 63.39
CA LYS A 2 -13.63 -37.38 62.50
C LYS A 2 -13.59 -38.67 61.61
N LEU A 3 -13.23 -38.72 60.33
CA LEU A 3 -12.63 -37.85 59.31
C LEU A 3 -12.67 -38.68 57.98
N HIS A 4 -12.92 -38.02 56.83
CA HIS A 4 -12.31 -38.25 55.50
C HIS A 4 -12.58 -39.54 54.68
N SER A 5 -13.16 -39.39 53.48
CA SER A 5 -12.39 -39.21 52.23
C SER A 5 -13.29 -39.23 50.98
N ALA A 6 -12.97 -38.36 50.05
CA ALA A 6 -13.70 -38.06 48.83
C ALA A 6 -13.45 -39.09 47.70
N MET A 7 -14.46 -39.34 46.88
CA MET A 7 -14.32 -39.88 45.52
C MET A 7 -15.36 -39.17 44.63
N VAL A 8 -14.92 -38.12 43.92
CA VAL A 8 -15.63 -37.60 42.75
C VAL A 8 -14.90 -38.16 41.53
N LEU A 9 -15.56 -39.08 40.85
CA LEU A 9 -15.12 -39.68 39.60
C LEU A 9 -15.42 -38.67 38.47
N ALA A 10 -14.39 -37.93 38.01
CA ALA A 10 -14.49 -37.08 36.83
C ALA A 10 -14.24 -37.92 35.57
N ALA A 11 -15.25 -38.05 34.72
CA ALA A 11 -15.13 -38.63 33.39
C ALA A 11 -14.34 -37.68 32.46
N LEU A 12 -13.09 -38.03 32.18
CA LEU A 12 -12.28 -37.42 31.13
C LEU A 12 -12.55 -38.16 29.81
N CYS A 13 -13.48 -37.67 29.01
CA CYS A 13 -13.53 -37.99 27.59
C CYS A 13 -12.36 -37.28 26.90
N GLY A 14 -11.32 -38.04 26.53
CA GLY A 14 -10.19 -37.54 25.77
C GLY A 14 -10.59 -37.17 24.35
N LEU A 15 -10.50 -35.88 24.01
CA LEU A 15 -10.39 -35.43 22.63
C LEU A 15 -8.91 -35.58 22.23
N ALA A 16 -8.56 -36.69 21.60
CA ALA A 16 -7.31 -36.78 20.86
C ALA A 16 -7.45 -35.95 19.58
N ALA A 17 -6.98 -34.70 19.61
CA ALA A 17 -6.79 -33.92 18.40
C ALA A 17 -5.69 -34.59 17.57
N ALA A 18 -6.08 -35.30 16.51
CA ALA A 18 -5.14 -35.73 15.49
C ALA A 18 -4.54 -34.47 14.83
N LEU A 19 -3.25 -34.22 15.05
CA LEU A 19 -2.46 -33.30 14.23
C LEU A 19 -2.38 -33.89 12.81
N VAL A 20 -3.35 -33.54 11.97
CA VAL A 20 -3.22 -33.72 10.52
C VAL A 20 -2.17 -32.71 10.06
N GLY A 21 -0.95 -33.17 9.78
CA GLY A 21 0.04 -32.34 9.10
C GLY A 21 -0.53 -31.90 7.76
N ALA A 22 -0.45 -30.60 7.44
CA ALA A 22 -0.96 -30.09 6.18
C ALA A 22 -0.24 -30.77 5.01
N GLU A 23 -1.00 -31.39 4.11
CA GLU A 23 -0.46 -32.03 2.91
C GLU A 23 0.14 -30.96 1.98
N LEU A 24 1.34 -31.20 1.46
CA LEU A 24 2.02 -30.25 0.57
C LEU A 24 1.22 -30.10 -0.74
N PRO A 25 1.12 -28.89 -1.30
CA PRO A 25 0.33 -28.68 -2.51
C PRO A 25 1.00 -29.39 -3.69
N SER A 26 0.17 -29.94 -4.59
CA SER A 26 0.61 -30.38 -5.92
C SER A 26 0.41 -29.25 -6.93
N PRO A 27 1.32 -29.07 -7.91
CA PRO A 27 1.14 -28.06 -8.93
C PRO A 27 -0.03 -28.40 -9.85
N ALA A 28 -0.82 -27.39 -10.23
CA ALA A 28 -1.92 -27.56 -11.18
C ALA A 28 -1.42 -27.77 -12.61
N GLU A 29 -0.26 -27.19 -12.93
CA GLU A 29 0.39 -27.31 -14.23
C GLU A 29 1.92 -27.31 -14.09
N ARG A 30 2.60 -28.01 -14.99
CA ARG A 30 4.06 -28.00 -15.13
C ARG A 30 4.41 -27.56 -16.55
N ILE A 31 5.07 -26.42 -16.67
CA ILE A 31 5.40 -25.80 -17.95
C ILE A 31 6.90 -25.99 -18.21
N PRO A 32 7.32 -26.72 -19.26
CA PRO A 32 8.70 -26.71 -19.70
C PRO A 32 9.14 -25.29 -20.04
N LEU A 33 10.26 -24.85 -19.48
CA LEU A 33 10.68 -23.45 -19.60
C LEU A 33 11.22 -23.10 -20.99
N TRP A 34 11.84 -24.08 -21.65
CA TRP A 34 12.50 -23.94 -22.94
C TRP A 34 11.81 -24.84 -23.98
N PRO A 35 11.58 -24.36 -25.21
CA PRO A 35 10.99 -25.15 -26.29
C PRO A 35 11.93 -26.25 -26.81
N GLY A 36 13.23 -26.12 -26.55
CA GLY A 36 14.27 -27.06 -26.93
C GLY A 36 15.38 -27.12 -25.89
N ARG A 37 16.63 -27.31 -26.33
CA ARG A 37 17.78 -27.37 -25.42
C ARG A 37 17.97 -26.02 -24.71
N PRO A 38 17.93 -25.99 -23.36
CA PRO A 38 18.16 -24.76 -22.61
C PRO A 38 19.56 -24.14 -22.92
N PRO A 39 19.67 -22.82 -23.17
CA PRO A 39 20.94 -22.15 -23.42
C PRO A 39 21.75 -21.99 -22.13
N GLY A 40 23.06 -21.76 -22.25
CA GLY A 40 23.96 -21.57 -21.10
C GLY A 40 24.54 -22.88 -20.56
N GLU A 41 25.58 -22.74 -19.74
CA GLU A 41 26.36 -23.85 -19.22
C GLU A 41 25.66 -24.51 -18.02
N SER A 42 25.69 -25.83 -17.92
CA SER A 42 25.19 -26.56 -16.76
C SER A 42 26.04 -27.82 -16.57
N SER A 43 26.38 -28.13 -15.33
CA SER A 43 27.03 -29.38 -14.96
C SER A 43 26.03 -30.42 -14.45
N ALA A 44 24.72 -30.12 -14.50
CA ALA A 44 23.66 -31.07 -14.21
C ALA A 44 23.71 -32.26 -15.18
N GLN A 45 23.60 -33.46 -14.63
CA GLN A 45 23.64 -34.71 -15.39
C GLN A 45 22.57 -35.68 -14.88
N GLY A 46 22.04 -36.47 -15.81
CA GLY A 46 21.04 -37.50 -15.51
C GLY A 46 19.66 -36.92 -15.20
N PRO A 47 18.74 -37.77 -14.70
CA PRO A 47 17.42 -37.33 -14.29
C PRO A 47 17.49 -36.51 -12.99
N GLU A 48 16.44 -35.71 -12.77
CA GLU A 48 16.19 -35.05 -11.50
C GLU A 48 16.16 -36.09 -10.36
N ARG A 49 16.85 -35.79 -9.26
CA ARG A 49 16.93 -36.66 -8.08
C ARG A 49 16.39 -35.96 -6.85
N LYS A 50 15.52 -36.66 -6.12
CA LYS A 50 15.12 -36.33 -4.76
C LYS A 50 16.22 -36.73 -3.78
N VAL A 51 16.70 -35.79 -2.99
CA VAL A 51 17.70 -36.01 -1.95
C VAL A 51 17.04 -35.76 -0.60
N GLU A 52 16.92 -36.80 0.22
CA GLU A 52 16.36 -36.70 1.57
C GLU A 52 17.32 -35.98 2.51
N GLY A 53 16.78 -35.10 3.34
CA GLY A 53 17.57 -34.24 4.23
C GLY A 53 17.99 -34.94 5.51
N ARG A 54 19.10 -35.66 5.49
CA ARG A 54 19.89 -35.84 6.73
C ARG A 54 21.06 -34.88 6.67
N PRO A 55 21.13 -33.84 7.54
CA PRO A 55 20.38 -33.61 8.79
C PRO A 55 19.17 -32.65 8.73
N ARG A 56 18.68 -32.22 7.55
CA ARG A 56 17.61 -31.20 7.43
C ARG A 56 16.20 -31.82 7.25
N PRO A 57 15.14 -31.41 7.97
CA PRO A 57 13.85 -32.12 7.97
C PRO A 57 12.99 -31.90 6.70
N PHE A 58 13.59 -31.82 5.51
CA PHE A 58 12.95 -31.58 4.22
C PHE A 58 13.79 -32.18 3.08
N TYR A 59 13.16 -32.52 1.96
CA TYR A 59 13.89 -32.99 0.79
C TYR A 59 14.33 -31.86 -0.15
N GLN A 60 15.34 -32.16 -0.95
CA GLN A 60 15.90 -31.28 -1.96
C GLN A 60 15.86 -31.94 -3.34
N LEU A 61 15.94 -31.15 -4.40
CA LEU A 61 16.08 -31.64 -5.77
C LEU A 61 17.46 -31.31 -6.32
N THR A 62 18.05 -32.21 -7.10
CA THR A 62 19.32 -31.97 -7.80
C THR A 62 19.32 -32.66 -9.16
N GLY A 63 20.30 -32.35 -10.03
CA GLY A 63 20.37 -32.94 -11.37
C GLY A 63 19.27 -32.40 -12.31
N ILE A 64 18.84 -31.16 -12.11
CA ILE A 64 17.81 -30.54 -12.93
C ILE A 64 18.47 -30.05 -14.22
N THR A 65 18.24 -30.79 -15.31
CA THR A 65 18.75 -30.48 -16.65
C THR A 65 17.72 -29.75 -17.52
N GLN A 66 16.44 -30.06 -17.32
CA GLN A 66 15.30 -29.43 -17.98
C GLN A 66 14.51 -28.62 -16.95
N PRO A 67 14.66 -27.28 -16.93
CA PRO A 67 13.98 -26.46 -15.95
C PRO A 67 12.49 -26.36 -16.25
N VAL A 68 11.69 -26.32 -15.19
CA VAL A 68 10.23 -26.34 -15.24
C VAL A 68 9.67 -25.22 -14.37
N LEU A 69 8.61 -24.58 -14.86
CA LEU A 69 7.79 -23.66 -14.09
C LEU A 69 6.56 -24.39 -13.59
N GLU A 70 6.38 -24.46 -12.28
CA GLU A 70 5.25 -25.14 -11.67
C GLU A 70 4.22 -24.15 -11.14
N VAL A 71 2.96 -24.34 -11.50
CA VAL A 71 1.88 -23.37 -11.26
C VAL A 71 1.03 -23.78 -10.06
N PHE A 72 0.92 -22.87 -9.10
CA PHE A 72 0.06 -22.98 -7.92
C PHE A 72 -0.94 -21.82 -7.94
N PRO A 73 -2.11 -22.00 -8.58
CA PRO A 73 -3.07 -20.93 -8.79
C PRO A 73 -3.63 -20.43 -7.45
N ARG A 74 -3.90 -19.12 -7.38
CA ARG A 74 -4.62 -18.54 -6.25
C ARG A 74 -5.98 -19.23 -6.01
N PRO A 75 -6.49 -19.24 -4.76
CA PRO A 75 -7.85 -19.70 -4.48
C PRO A 75 -8.89 -18.99 -5.34
N SER A 76 -9.93 -19.70 -5.76
CA SER A 76 -11.02 -19.14 -6.58
C SER A 76 -11.80 -18.01 -5.88
N THR A 77 -11.71 -17.93 -4.55
CA THR A 77 -12.30 -16.89 -3.70
C THR A 77 -11.48 -15.61 -3.64
N SER A 78 -10.22 -15.64 -4.09
CA SER A 78 -9.40 -14.44 -4.19
C SER A 78 -9.77 -13.64 -5.44
N ASP A 79 -9.65 -12.32 -5.39
CA ASP A 79 -9.63 -11.41 -6.55
C ASP A 79 -8.27 -10.71 -6.73
N ILE A 80 -7.30 -11.02 -5.87
CA ILE A 80 -5.97 -10.43 -5.90
C ILE A 80 -5.24 -10.87 -7.17
N PRO A 81 -4.83 -9.94 -8.05
CA PRO A 81 -4.30 -10.25 -9.37
C PRO A 81 -2.79 -10.45 -9.36
N THR A 82 -2.19 -10.79 -8.22
CA THR A 82 -0.74 -10.72 -8.02
C THR A 82 -0.12 -12.10 -8.02
N ALA A 83 1.03 -12.20 -8.67
CA ALA A 83 1.80 -13.43 -8.76
C ALA A 83 3.19 -13.28 -8.16
N VAL A 84 3.75 -14.40 -7.68
CA VAL A 84 5.14 -14.47 -7.20
C VAL A 84 5.85 -15.65 -7.85
N LEU A 85 6.95 -15.37 -8.54
CA LEU A 85 7.94 -16.36 -8.96
C LEU A 85 8.82 -16.71 -7.76
N VAL A 86 8.68 -17.92 -7.23
CA VAL A 86 9.45 -18.46 -6.12
C VAL A 86 10.69 -19.17 -6.65
N CYS A 87 11.86 -18.71 -6.22
CA CYS A 87 13.17 -19.31 -6.51
C CYS A 87 13.72 -19.93 -5.21
N PRO A 88 13.62 -21.25 -5.03
CA PRO A 88 14.21 -21.94 -3.87
C PRO A 88 15.73 -21.74 -3.81
N GLY A 89 16.32 -21.87 -2.62
CA GLY A 89 17.77 -21.84 -2.45
C GLY A 89 18.45 -23.18 -2.69
N GLY A 90 19.68 -23.32 -2.19
CA GLY A 90 20.48 -24.55 -2.31
C GLY A 90 21.82 -24.39 -3.03
N GLY A 91 22.38 -23.18 -2.98
CA GLY A 91 23.77 -22.89 -3.39
C GLY A 91 24.06 -23.10 -4.87
N LEU A 92 23.03 -23.03 -5.73
CA LEU A 92 23.10 -23.36 -7.16
C LEU A 92 23.56 -24.81 -7.44
N GLN A 93 23.54 -25.69 -6.44
CA GLN A 93 23.88 -27.11 -6.55
C GLN A 93 22.65 -28.01 -6.45
N ARG A 94 21.62 -27.53 -5.76
CA ARG A 94 20.35 -28.21 -5.49
C ARG A 94 19.26 -27.16 -5.24
N LEU A 95 18.02 -27.61 -5.21
CA LEU A 95 16.86 -26.83 -4.81
C LEU A 95 16.38 -27.29 -3.45
N ALA A 96 16.26 -26.37 -2.51
CA ALA A 96 15.52 -26.48 -1.25
C ALA A 96 13.99 -26.58 -1.49
N TYR A 97 13.59 -27.51 -2.34
CA TYR A 97 12.31 -27.47 -3.05
C TYR A 97 11.09 -27.64 -2.13
N GLU A 98 11.15 -28.50 -1.11
CA GLU A 98 10.01 -28.68 -0.20
C GLU A 98 9.73 -27.40 0.60
N HIS A 99 10.71 -26.92 1.37
CA HIS A 99 10.48 -25.85 2.36
C HIS A 99 10.64 -24.42 1.81
N GLU A 100 11.39 -24.20 0.73
CA GLU A 100 11.54 -22.91 0.05
C GLU A 100 10.79 -22.85 -1.29
N GLY A 101 10.08 -23.93 -1.67
CA GLY A 101 9.25 -23.99 -2.87
C GLY A 101 7.79 -24.30 -2.53
N LEU A 102 7.49 -25.57 -2.22
CA LEU A 102 6.10 -26.03 -2.01
C LEU A 102 5.42 -25.37 -0.81
N GLU A 103 6.09 -25.29 0.33
CA GLU A 103 5.52 -24.64 1.52
C GLU A 103 5.32 -23.14 1.31
N VAL A 104 6.22 -22.50 0.57
CA VAL A 104 6.11 -21.08 0.22
C VAL A 104 4.92 -20.87 -0.71
N ALA A 105 4.75 -21.72 -1.74
CA ALA A 105 3.60 -21.67 -2.63
C ALA A 105 2.29 -21.84 -1.87
N ALA A 106 2.21 -22.78 -0.93
CA ALA A 106 1.04 -22.95 -0.07
C ALA A 106 0.73 -21.68 0.74
N LYS A 107 1.74 -21.04 1.33
CA LYS A 107 1.54 -19.81 2.11
C LYS A 107 1.13 -18.62 1.24
N LEU A 108 1.70 -18.48 0.04
CA LEU A 108 1.28 -17.46 -0.92
C LEU A 108 -0.17 -17.68 -1.40
N ASN A 109 -0.58 -18.93 -1.64
CA ASN A 109 -1.98 -19.23 -1.94
C ASN A 109 -2.91 -18.91 -0.77
N GLN A 110 -2.49 -19.15 0.48
CA GLN A 110 -3.24 -18.73 1.68
C GLN A 110 -3.41 -17.20 1.75
N MET A 111 -2.47 -16.43 1.21
CA MET A 111 -2.58 -14.97 1.05
C MET A 111 -3.44 -14.53 -0.14
N GLY A 112 -3.99 -15.48 -0.91
CA GLY A 112 -4.78 -15.20 -2.11
C GLY A 112 -3.96 -14.95 -3.37
N LEU A 113 -2.65 -15.25 -3.36
CA LEU A 113 -1.73 -15.01 -4.48
C LEU A 113 -1.53 -16.25 -5.35
N THR A 114 -1.23 -16.04 -6.63
CA THR A 114 -0.74 -17.11 -7.50
C THR A 114 0.76 -17.29 -7.28
N ALA A 115 1.22 -18.51 -7.04
CA ALA A 115 2.63 -18.82 -6.92
C ALA A 115 3.13 -19.62 -8.13
N PHE A 116 4.32 -19.28 -8.60
CA PHE A 116 5.04 -20.05 -9.61
C PHE A 116 6.34 -20.52 -9.00
N VAL A 117 6.54 -21.84 -8.82
CA VAL A 117 7.81 -22.36 -8.30
C VAL A 117 8.74 -22.66 -9.48
N LEU A 118 9.91 -22.02 -9.50
CA LEU A 118 10.90 -22.23 -10.54
C LEU A 118 11.84 -23.38 -10.15
N LYS A 119 11.73 -24.48 -10.89
CA LYS A 119 12.72 -25.56 -10.87
C LYS A 119 13.85 -25.21 -11.84
N TYR A 120 14.73 -24.29 -11.47
CA TYR A 120 15.86 -23.86 -12.30
C TYR A 120 16.98 -24.90 -12.32
N ARG A 121 17.85 -24.83 -13.35
CA ARG A 121 18.92 -25.81 -13.55
C ARG A 121 19.94 -25.80 -12.41
N VAL A 122 20.22 -26.98 -11.88
CA VAL A 122 21.23 -27.22 -10.82
C VAL A 122 21.86 -28.61 -10.95
N PRO A 123 23.19 -28.75 -10.76
CA PRO A 123 24.16 -27.68 -10.57
C PRO A 123 24.43 -26.83 -11.81
N ALA A 124 24.47 -25.51 -11.66
CA ALA A 124 24.79 -24.59 -12.75
C ALA A 124 25.35 -23.24 -12.23
N PRO A 125 26.09 -22.47 -13.05
CA PRO A 125 26.47 -21.11 -12.71
C PRO A 125 25.27 -20.17 -12.57
N ILE A 126 25.42 -19.08 -11.82
CA ILE A 126 24.36 -18.08 -11.59
C ILE A 126 23.78 -17.52 -12.90
N ARG A 127 24.60 -17.33 -13.94
CA ARG A 127 24.15 -16.83 -15.24
C ARG A 127 23.12 -17.75 -15.89
N THR A 128 23.26 -19.06 -15.72
CA THR A 128 22.33 -20.06 -16.25
C THR A 128 20.99 -20.02 -15.51
N ALA A 129 21.04 -19.91 -14.17
CA ALA A 129 19.84 -19.77 -13.36
C ALA A 129 19.12 -18.43 -13.60
N LEU A 130 19.87 -17.35 -13.89
CA LEU A 130 19.32 -16.07 -14.33
C LEU A 130 18.57 -16.20 -15.67
N MET A 131 19.13 -16.91 -16.66
CA MET A 131 18.43 -17.15 -17.94
C MET A 131 17.09 -17.87 -17.69
N ASP A 132 17.09 -18.87 -16.81
CA ASP A 132 15.86 -19.59 -16.45
C ASP A 132 14.84 -18.64 -15.78
N ALA A 133 15.25 -17.79 -14.84
CA ALA A 133 14.36 -16.82 -14.20
C ALA A 133 13.83 -15.76 -15.17
N GLN A 134 14.67 -15.21 -16.05
CA GLN A 134 14.26 -14.29 -17.10
C GLN A 134 13.19 -14.93 -18.00
N ARG A 135 13.42 -16.18 -18.42
CA ARG A 135 12.48 -16.93 -19.24
C ARG A 135 11.15 -17.18 -18.52
N ALA A 136 11.20 -17.51 -17.23
CA ALA A 136 10.01 -17.75 -16.41
C ALA A 136 9.15 -16.50 -16.30
N MET A 137 9.75 -15.34 -16.02
CA MET A 137 9.04 -14.05 -16.00
C MET A 137 8.35 -13.75 -17.33
N GLY A 138 9.03 -14.04 -18.45
CA GLY A 138 8.46 -13.86 -19.78
C GLY A 138 7.22 -14.71 -20.03
N LEU A 139 7.27 -15.99 -19.66
CA LEU A 139 6.13 -16.91 -19.80
C LEU A 139 4.96 -16.49 -18.91
N ILE A 140 5.23 -16.14 -17.65
CA ILE A 140 4.19 -15.70 -16.70
C ILE A 140 3.49 -14.45 -17.24
N ARG A 141 4.26 -13.48 -17.72
CA ARG A 141 3.73 -12.19 -18.19
C ARG A 141 2.97 -12.34 -19.51
N LYS A 142 3.47 -13.16 -20.45
CA LYS A 142 2.74 -13.51 -21.70
C LYS A 142 1.38 -14.15 -21.41
N ASP A 143 1.34 -15.08 -20.47
CA ASP A 143 0.12 -15.85 -20.14
C ASP A 143 -0.68 -15.25 -18.95
N ALA A 144 -0.41 -14.01 -18.56
CA ALA A 144 -1.01 -13.38 -17.36
C ALA A 144 -2.55 -13.43 -17.36
N ALA A 145 -3.16 -13.19 -18.53
CA ALA A 145 -4.61 -13.27 -18.69
C ALA A 145 -5.17 -14.68 -18.39
N ARG A 146 -4.47 -15.75 -18.80
CA ARG A 146 -4.85 -17.15 -18.51
C ARG A 146 -4.94 -17.39 -17.01
N TRP A 147 -4.01 -16.81 -16.26
CA TRP A 147 -3.88 -16.97 -14.81
C TRP A 147 -4.70 -15.97 -14.00
N LYS A 148 -5.44 -15.07 -14.66
CA LYS A 148 -6.18 -13.96 -14.03
C LYS A 148 -5.28 -13.14 -13.08
N ILE A 149 -4.04 -12.90 -13.52
CA ILE A 149 -3.06 -12.04 -12.86
C ILE A 149 -2.84 -10.80 -13.72
N ASP A 150 -2.40 -9.72 -13.08
CA ASP A 150 -2.02 -8.47 -13.73
C ASP A 150 -0.55 -8.59 -14.19
N PRO A 151 -0.23 -8.35 -15.47
CA PRO A 151 1.15 -8.38 -15.96
C PRO A 151 2.05 -7.33 -15.27
N ASP A 152 1.49 -6.32 -14.60
CA ASP A 152 2.22 -5.30 -13.84
C ASP A 152 2.25 -5.58 -12.32
N ALA A 153 1.91 -6.81 -11.90
CA ALA A 153 1.95 -7.26 -10.51
C ALA A 153 2.57 -8.66 -10.34
N ILE A 154 3.72 -8.88 -10.98
CA ILE A 154 4.48 -10.13 -10.93
C ILE A 154 5.80 -9.88 -10.21
N GLY A 155 5.92 -10.40 -8.98
CA GLY A 155 7.15 -10.30 -8.21
C GLY A 155 8.01 -11.56 -8.26
N ILE A 156 9.24 -11.45 -7.75
CA ILE A 156 10.13 -12.58 -7.49
C ILE A 156 10.40 -12.71 -5.98
N MET A 157 10.40 -13.94 -5.48
CA MET A 157 10.79 -14.27 -4.11
C MET A 157 11.91 -15.30 -4.14
N GLY A 158 13.11 -14.88 -3.73
CA GLY A 158 14.31 -15.70 -3.78
C GLY A 158 14.88 -16.00 -2.40
N PHE A 159 15.20 -17.27 -2.16
CA PHE A 159 15.83 -17.74 -0.91
C PHE A 159 17.29 -18.09 -1.12
N SER A 160 18.23 -17.59 -0.29
CA SER A 160 19.65 -17.95 -0.41
C SER A 160 20.18 -17.75 -1.85
N ALA A 161 20.60 -18.80 -2.56
CA ALA A 161 20.97 -18.76 -3.97
C ALA A 161 19.84 -18.29 -4.91
N GLY A 162 18.58 -18.59 -4.58
CA GLY A 162 17.43 -17.99 -5.26
C GLY A 162 17.31 -16.49 -5.01
N GLY A 163 17.79 -16.01 -3.85
CA GLY A 163 17.94 -14.59 -3.56
C GLY A 163 19.05 -13.94 -4.40
N GLU A 164 20.11 -14.68 -4.73
CA GLU A 164 21.09 -14.27 -5.75
C GLU A 164 20.39 -14.07 -7.10
N ILE A 165 19.62 -15.05 -7.55
CA ILE A 165 18.86 -14.97 -8.81
C ILE A 165 17.95 -13.74 -8.83
N ALA A 166 17.23 -13.46 -7.73
CA ALA A 166 16.38 -12.28 -7.61
C ALA A 166 17.16 -10.95 -7.73
N ALA A 167 18.31 -10.84 -7.06
CA ALA A 167 19.17 -9.65 -7.16
C ALA A 167 19.71 -9.44 -8.58
N TRP A 168 20.17 -10.52 -9.21
CA TRP A 168 20.66 -10.50 -10.59
C TRP A 168 19.54 -10.16 -11.58
N LEU A 169 18.35 -10.72 -11.41
CA LEU A 169 17.21 -10.45 -12.28
C LEU A 169 16.79 -8.98 -12.20
N MET A 170 16.72 -8.40 -11.00
CA MET A 170 16.34 -7.00 -10.84
C MET A 170 17.39 -6.03 -11.41
N THR A 171 18.68 -6.34 -11.31
CA THR A 171 19.75 -5.44 -11.76
C THR A 171 20.18 -5.68 -13.20
N ARG A 172 19.77 -6.80 -13.81
CA ARG A 172 20.21 -7.27 -15.13
C ARG A 172 19.10 -7.99 -15.89
N SER A 173 17.87 -7.49 -15.83
CA SER A 173 16.73 -8.05 -16.55
C SER A 173 16.87 -7.87 -18.07
N GLU A 174 17.29 -6.68 -18.52
CA GLU A 174 17.32 -6.32 -19.93
C GLU A 174 18.70 -5.81 -20.39
N PRO A 175 19.19 -6.22 -21.58
CA PRO A 175 18.62 -7.27 -22.42
C PRO A 175 18.73 -8.66 -21.78
N ARG A 176 17.88 -9.60 -22.22
CA ARG A 176 17.94 -11.00 -21.80
C ARG A 176 19.34 -11.59 -22.01
N SER A 177 19.77 -12.47 -21.10
CA SER A 177 21.10 -13.10 -21.15
C SER A 177 21.19 -14.27 -22.14
N TYR A 178 20.18 -14.49 -22.98
CA TYR A 178 20.08 -15.58 -23.94
C TYR A 178 19.36 -15.14 -25.23
N PRO A 179 19.56 -15.83 -26.38
CA PRO A 179 18.88 -15.48 -27.63
C PRO A 179 17.36 -15.65 -27.55
N ARG A 180 16.59 -14.78 -28.22
CA ARG A 180 15.12 -14.89 -28.29
C ARG A 180 14.69 -16.29 -28.74
N GLN A 181 13.73 -16.87 -28.01
CA GLN A 181 13.11 -18.16 -28.28
C GLN A 181 11.73 -17.98 -28.93
N ASP A 182 10.86 -17.16 -28.35
CA ASP A 182 9.50 -16.90 -28.83
C ASP A 182 8.92 -15.59 -28.24
N GLU A 183 7.62 -15.34 -28.45
CA GLU A 183 6.88 -14.15 -27.99
C GLU A 183 6.97 -13.91 -26.48
N ALA A 184 7.19 -14.93 -25.65
CA ALA A 184 7.32 -14.70 -24.21
C ALA A 184 8.56 -13.85 -23.90
N ASP A 185 9.57 -13.89 -24.78
CA ASP A 185 10.79 -13.09 -24.63
C ASP A 185 10.62 -11.63 -25.08
N GLU A 186 9.48 -11.28 -25.70
CA GLU A 186 9.12 -9.89 -26.06
C GLU A 186 8.51 -9.13 -24.89
N THR A 187 8.04 -9.86 -23.87
CA THR A 187 7.60 -9.25 -22.62
C THR A 187 8.79 -8.94 -21.71
N SER A 188 8.63 -7.96 -20.81
CA SER A 188 9.66 -7.63 -19.81
C SER A 188 9.99 -8.84 -18.94
N SER A 189 11.28 -9.06 -18.66
CA SER A 189 11.73 -10.03 -17.64
C SER A 189 11.89 -9.40 -16.24
N LEU A 190 11.69 -8.09 -16.10
CA LEU A 190 11.83 -7.39 -14.82
C LEU A 190 10.65 -7.72 -13.88
N PRO A 191 10.91 -8.06 -12.60
CA PRO A 191 9.85 -8.25 -11.61
C PRO A 191 9.33 -6.89 -11.10
N ASP A 192 8.04 -6.78 -10.86
CA ASP A 192 7.37 -5.56 -10.37
C ASP A 192 7.66 -5.27 -8.88
N PHE A 193 8.17 -6.28 -8.17
CA PHE A 193 8.72 -6.20 -6.82
C PHE A 193 9.61 -7.40 -6.54
N SER A 194 10.55 -7.29 -5.60
CA SER A 194 11.44 -8.38 -5.23
C SER A 194 11.43 -8.65 -3.73
N ALA A 195 11.41 -9.92 -3.33
CA ALA A 195 11.59 -10.38 -1.96
C ALA A 195 12.84 -11.26 -1.87
N LEU A 196 13.88 -10.77 -1.19
CA LEU A 196 15.14 -11.47 -1.00
C LEU A 196 15.22 -11.97 0.44
N ILE A 197 15.11 -13.28 0.61
CA ILE A 197 15.09 -13.94 1.92
C ILE A 197 16.47 -14.55 2.15
N TYR A 198 17.24 -13.98 3.08
CA TYR A 198 18.65 -14.33 3.36
C TYR A 198 19.47 -14.61 2.09
N PRO A 199 19.50 -13.70 1.08
CA PRO A 199 20.22 -13.94 -0.16
C PRO A 199 21.66 -14.40 0.08
N GLY A 200 22.15 -15.29 -0.77
CA GLY A 200 23.54 -15.71 -0.83
C GLY A 200 24.24 -15.13 -2.05
N GLY A 201 25.57 -15.25 -2.11
CA GLY A 201 26.34 -15.04 -3.34
C GLY A 201 26.36 -13.61 -3.91
N LEU A 202 25.87 -12.59 -3.20
CA LEU A 202 25.93 -11.19 -3.64
C LEU A 202 27.31 -10.56 -3.42
N LEU A 203 28.07 -11.06 -2.43
CA LEU A 203 29.37 -10.51 -2.04
C LEU A 203 30.54 -11.19 -2.78
N GLY A 204 31.56 -10.40 -3.10
CA GLY A 204 32.86 -10.86 -3.56
C GLY A 204 33.82 -11.17 -2.41
N SER A 205 35.08 -11.46 -2.75
CA SER A 205 36.11 -11.92 -1.79
C SER A 205 36.44 -10.96 -0.64
N LYS A 206 36.11 -9.67 -0.77
CA LYS A 206 36.34 -8.64 0.26
C LYS A 206 35.07 -8.26 1.03
N GLY A 207 33.98 -9.01 0.89
CA GLY A 207 32.69 -8.69 1.52
C GLY A 207 31.93 -7.52 0.87
N ALA A 208 32.51 -6.89 -0.16
CA ALA A 208 31.81 -5.90 -0.98
C ALA A 208 30.87 -6.60 -1.98
N LEU A 209 29.80 -5.93 -2.39
CA LEU A 209 28.94 -6.42 -3.47
C LEU A 209 29.75 -6.65 -4.76
N LYS A 210 29.39 -7.71 -5.50
CA LYS A 210 29.92 -7.95 -6.85
C LYS A 210 29.71 -6.71 -7.72
N SER A 211 30.71 -6.37 -8.53
CA SER A 211 30.68 -5.16 -9.36
C SER A 211 29.54 -5.19 -10.37
N GLU A 212 29.19 -6.38 -10.87
CA GLU A 212 28.09 -6.59 -11.81
C GLU A 212 26.71 -6.30 -11.23
N LEU A 213 26.53 -6.49 -9.93
CA LEU A 213 25.31 -6.16 -9.20
C LEU A 213 25.29 -4.66 -8.88
N SER A 214 26.40 -4.14 -8.37
CA SER A 214 26.55 -2.73 -8.00
C SER A 214 26.30 -1.79 -9.19
N ALA A 215 26.74 -2.19 -10.39
CA ALA A 215 26.56 -1.41 -11.62
C ALA A 215 25.09 -1.28 -12.07
N GLY A 216 24.19 -2.15 -11.60
CA GLY A 216 22.77 -2.11 -11.94
C GLY A 216 21.90 -1.40 -10.89
N LEU A 217 22.49 -0.85 -9.83
CA LEU A 217 21.75 -0.15 -8.78
C LEU A 217 21.39 1.26 -9.25
N THR A 218 20.09 1.56 -9.27
CA THR A 218 19.56 2.89 -9.63
C THR A 218 18.37 3.26 -8.75
N PRO A 219 18.00 4.55 -8.63
CA PRO A 219 16.79 4.96 -7.91
C PRO A 219 15.49 4.38 -8.50
N ASN A 220 15.52 3.96 -9.76
CA ASN A 220 14.35 3.48 -10.51
C ASN A 220 14.09 1.98 -10.36
N LEU A 221 14.88 1.28 -9.53
CA LEU A 221 14.62 -0.12 -9.25
C LEU A 221 13.25 -0.30 -8.57
N ASN A 222 12.57 -1.38 -8.93
CA ASN A 222 11.30 -1.74 -8.31
C ASN A 222 11.46 -2.04 -6.81
N PRO A 223 10.40 -1.90 -5.99
CA PRO A 223 10.47 -2.08 -4.54
C PRO A 223 11.09 -3.41 -4.10
N ASN A 224 11.97 -3.34 -3.09
CA ASN A 224 12.66 -4.49 -2.51
C ASN A 224 12.23 -4.76 -1.08
N PHE A 225 11.94 -6.02 -0.78
CA PHE A 225 11.74 -6.54 0.57
C PHE A 225 12.88 -7.48 0.91
N VAL A 226 13.60 -7.22 2.00
CA VAL A 226 14.76 -8.02 2.41
C VAL A 226 14.52 -8.55 3.81
N VAL A 227 14.78 -9.84 4.01
CA VAL A 227 14.70 -10.49 5.33
C VAL A 227 16.04 -11.08 5.70
N HIS A 228 16.46 -10.83 6.94
CA HIS A 228 17.70 -11.36 7.46
C HIS A 228 17.61 -11.67 8.96
N ALA A 229 18.34 -12.70 9.38
CA ALA A 229 18.53 -13.03 10.80
C ALA A 229 20.00 -12.82 11.17
N LEU A 230 20.29 -12.09 12.25
CA LEU A 230 21.66 -11.72 12.64
C LEU A 230 22.55 -12.91 13.07
N ARG A 231 21.95 -14.07 13.35
CA ARG A 231 22.68 -15.33 13.58
C ARG A 231 22.97 -16.11 12.30
N ASP A 232 22.50 -15.66 11.15
CA ASP A 232 23.00 -16.11 9.85
C ASP A 232 24.42 -15.56 9.64
N ALA A 233 25.36 -16.41 9.26
CA ALA A 233 26.75 -16.01 9.02
C ALA A 233 26.92 -15.14 7.76
N SER A 234 25.89 -15.00 6.94
CA SER A 234 25.91 -14.29 5.66
C SER A 234 25.58 -12.80 5.78
N ASP A 235 26.53 -11.91 5.50
CA ASP A 235 26.30 -10.46 5.47
C ASP A 235 25.59 -9.93 4.21
N ASN A 236 25.23 -10.82 3.27
CA ASN A 236 24.71 -10.44 1.95
C ASN A 236 23.47 -9.52 2.02
N SER A 237 22.56 -9.77 2.96
CA SER A 237 21.33 -8.98 3.10
C SER A 237 21.63 -7.56 3.56
N LEU A 238 22.55 -7.41 4.52
CA LEU A 238 22.93 -6.12 5.10
C LEU A 238 23.63 -5.24 4.06
N GLN A 239 24.61 -5.80 3.37
CA GLN A 239 25.35 -5.08 2.33
C GLN A 239 24.47 -4.73 1.13
N TRP A 240 23.55 -5.63 0.74
CA TRP A 240 22.58 -5.37 -0.32
C TRP A 240 21.63 -4.22 0.02
N THR A 241 21.02 -4.25 1.21
CA THR A 241 20.13 -3.18 1.67
C THR A 241 20.86 -1.85 1.75
N LEU A 242 22.10 -1.84 2.29
CA LEU A 242 22.88 -0.61 2.38
C LEU A 242 23.15 -0.01 1.00
N ALA A 243 23.51 -0.83 0.01
CA ALA A 243 23.77 -0.37 -1.34
C ALA A 243 22.50 0.14 -2.04
N LEU A 244 21.35 -0.55 -1.88
CA LEU A 244 20.06 -0.07 -2.39
C LEU A 244 19.70 1.31 -1.81
N LYS A 245 19.85 1.46 -0.49
CA LYS A 245 19.63 2.74 0.20
C LYS A 245 20.54 3.84 -0.35
N GLN A 246 21.83 3.55 -0.52
CA GLN A 246 22.80 4.52 -1.07
C GLN A 246 22.49 4.90 -2.52
N ALA A 247 21.94 3.97 -3.32
CA ALA A 247 21.50 4.22 -4.68
C ALA A 247 20.13 4.93 -4.77
N GLY A 248 19.46 5.22 -3.64
CA GLY A 248 18.12 5.81 -3.61
C GLY A 248 17.02 4.84 -4.05
N ALA A 249 17.31 3.55 -4.16
CA ALA A 249 16.33 2.53 -4.53
C ALA A 249 15.39 2.22 -3.36
N PRO A 250 14.08 1.98 -3.62
CA PRO A 250 13.12 1.62 -2.59
C PRO A 250 13.42 0.25 -1.98
N VAL A 251 13.69 0.22 -0.68
CA VAL A 251 13.99 -1.01 0.07
C VAL A 251 13.40 -0.97 1.48
N GLU A 252 12.81 -2.09 1.90
CA GLU A 252 12.42 -2.37 3.29
C GLU A 252 13.21 -3.59 3.79
N LEU A 253 13.84 -3.48 4.96
CA LEU A 253 14.64 -4.54 5.58
C LEU A 253 14.02 -4.95 6.91
N HIS A 254 13.75 -6.25 7.07
CA HIS A 254 13.36 -6.88 8.32
C HIS A 254 14.54 -7.65 8.90
N LEU A 255 15.02 -7.20 10.06
CA LEU A 255 16.10 -7.83 10.81
C LEU A 255 15.57 -8.55 12.05
N PHE A 256 15.92 -9.82 12.16
CA PHE A 256 15.60 -10.65 13.31
C PHE A 256 16.88 -11.00 14.08
N GLN A 257 16.82 -10.97 15.41
CA GLN A 257 17.98 -11.33 16.23
C GLN A 257 18.32 -12.83 16.11
N GLU A 258 17.29 -13.68 16.07
CA GLU A 258 17.41 -15.14 15.99
C GLU A 258 16.98 -15.67 14.63
N GLY A 259 17.46 -16.88 14.30
CA GLY A 259 17.28 -17.53 13.01
C GLY A 259 18.64 -17.89 12.39
N ILE A 260 18.72 -19.08 11.79
CA ILE A 260 19.90 -19.51 11.03
C ILE A 260 19.60 -19.49 9.54
N HIS A 261 20.64 -19.56 8.71
CA HIS A 261 20.49 -19.63 7.27
C HIS A 261 19.54 -20.75 6.84
N GLY A 262 18.57 -20.45 5.98
CA GLY A 262 17.61 -21.43 5.48
C GLY A 262 16.41 -21.66 6.41
N PHE A 263 15.94 -20.64 7.14
CA PHE A 263 14.80 -20.76 8.04
C PHE A 263 13.44 -20.98 7.33
N GLY A 264 13.33 -20.67 6.03
CA GLY A 264 12.13 -20.94 5.23
C GLY A 264 10.85 -20.26 5.77
N VAL A 265 9.70 -20.92 5.62
CA VAL A 265 8.38 -20.43 6.10
C VAL A 265 7.79 -21.24 7.26
N ARG A 266 8.54 -22.20 7.80
CA ARG A 266 8.08 -23.03 8.91
C ARG A 266 8.03 -22.22 10.20
N ASP A 267 6.99 -22.47 10.98
CA ASP A 267 6.92 -21.92 12.33
C ASP A 267 7.83 -22.74 13.26
N ALA A 268 8.91 -22.10 13.72
CA ALA A 268 9.88 -22.68 14.64
C ALA A 268 9.75 -22.08 16.06
N GLY A 269 8.67 -21.33 16.33
CA GLY A 269 8.48 -20.61 17.59
C GLY A 269 9.45 -19.43 17.79
N GLN A 270 10.17 -19.02 16.75
CA GLN A 270 11.10 -17.89 16.78
C GLN A 270 10.47 -16.65 16.12
N PRO A 271 10.85 -15.42 16.53
CA PRO A 271 10.32 -14.20 15.90
C PRO A 271 10.49 -14.15 14.38
N VAL A 272 11.57 -14.74 13.84
CA VAL A 272 11.81 -14.83 12.39
C VAL A 272 10.69 -15.54 11.65
N SER A 273 9.96 -16.48 12.28
CA SER A 273 8.82 -17.17 11.67
C SER A 273 7.67 -16.21 11.27
N GLY A 274 7.64 -14.99 11.82
CA GLY A 274 6.68 -13.94 11.47
C GLY A 274 7.01 -13.15 10.20
N TRP A 275 8.17 -13.36 9.56
CA TRP A 275 8.63 -12.55 8.41
C TRP A 275 7.61 -12.47 7.27
N LEU A 276 6.86 -13.55 7.04
CA LEU A 276 5.93 -13.61 5.92
C LEU A 276 4.70 -12.70 6.14
N SER A 277 4.27 -12.49 7.39
CA SER A 277 3.24 -11.49 7.72
C SER A 277 3.74 -10.04 7.53
N HIS A 278 5.05 -9.82 7.63
CA HIS A 278 5.65 -8.51 7.28
C HIS A 278 5.68 -8.32 5.76
N PHE A 279 6.01 -9.37 5.01
CA PHE A 279 5.94 -9.35 3.54
C PHE A 279 4.53 -9.03 3.03
N GLU A 280 3.48 -9.65 3.60
CA GLU A 280 2.09 -9.35 3.22
C GLU A 280 1.73 -7.88 3.47
N ARG A 281 2.09 -7.35 4.66
CA ARG A 281 1.86 -5.95 5.01
C ARG A 281 2.58 -5.00 4.05
N TRP A 282 3.82 -5.34 3.69
CA TRP A 282 4.59 -4.59 2.71
C TRP A 282 3.97 -4.65 1.31
N LEU A 283 3.57 -5.83 0.80
CA LEU A 283 2.85 -5.93 -0.48
C LEU A 283 1.57 -5.08 -0.48
N ARG A 284 0.83 -5.11 0.63
CA ARG A 284 -0.35 -4.27 0.81
C ARG A 284 0.02 -2.79 0.75
N SER A 285 1.10 -2.35 1.38
CA SER A 285 1.53 -0.95 1.31
C SER A 285 1.99 -0.53 -0.09
N GLN A 286 2.47 -1.47 -0.92
CA GLN A 286 2.82 -1.24 -2.32
C GLN A 286 1.60 -1.24 -3.28
N GLY A 287 0.41 -1.60 -2.83
CA GLY A 287 -0.76 -1.77 -3.73
C GLY A 287 -0.76 -3.09 -4.50
N GLN A 288 0.20 -3.96 -4.21
CA GLN A 288 0.32 -5.26 -4.85
C GLN A 288 -0.72 -6.26 -4.34
N LEU A 289 -1.53 -5.93 -3.34
CA LEU A 289 -2.70 -6.74 -2.95
C LEU A 289 -4.03 -6.12 -3.36
N ASP A 290 -4.01 -4.97 -4.04
CA ASP A 290 -5.25 -4.29 -4.45
C ASP A 290 -5.78 -4.90 -5.75
N PRO A 291 -7.11 -5.00 -5.91
CA PRO A 291 -7.72 -5.38 -7.18
C PRO A 291 -7.31 -4.44 -8.33
N VAL A 292 -7.24 -4.96 -9.56
CA VAL A 292 -6.83 -4.18 -10.75
C VAL A 292 -7.62 -2.89 -10.89
N GLY A 293 -8.94 -2.93 -10.68
CA GLY A 293 -9.79 -1.74 -10.79
C GLY A 293 -9.46 -0.65 -9.76
N VAL A 294 -9.05 -1.03 -8.54
CA VAL A 294 -8.61 -0.08 -7.49
C VAL A 294 -7.32 0.62 -7.93
N ARG A 295 -6.33 -0.15 -8.42
CA ARG A 295 -5.07 0.42 -8.91
C ARG A 295 -5.28 1.35 -10.11
N LYS A 296 -6.05 0.89 -11.10
CA LYS A 296 -6.37 1.68 -12.31
C LYS A 296 -7.08 2.98 -11.96
N LEU A 297 -8.11 2.92 -11.12
CA LEU A 297 -8.86 4.12 -10.73
C LEU A 297 -7.97 5.12 -9.98
N ALA A 298 -7.14 4.66 -9.04
CA ALA A 298 -6.19 5.51 -8.34
C ALA A 298 -5.22 6.21 -9.30
N GLN A 299 -4.64 5.46 -10.24
CA GLN A 299 -3.73 6.02 -11.24
C GLN A 299 -4.43 7.03 -12.15
N SER A 300 -5.65 6.73 -12.61
CA SER A 300 -6.45 7.66 -13.40
C SER A 300 -6.78 8.93 -12.63
N LEU A 301 -7.14 8.84 -11.35
CA LEU A 301 -7.39 10.02 -10.51
C LEU A 301 -6.14 10.90 -10.36
N ILE A 302 -4.97 10.30 -10.16
CA ILE A 302 -3.68 11.00 -10.09
C ILE A 302 -3.40 11.72 -11.42
N GLN A 303 -3.54 11.02 -12.54
CA GLN A 303 -3.29 11.57 -13.88
C GLN A 303 -4.28 12.67 -14.25
N SER A 304 -5.59 12.43 -14.05
CA SER A 304 -6.66 13.39 -14.32
C SER A 304 -6.47 14.68 -13.51
N ARG A 305 -6.07 14.56 -12.24
CA ARG A 305 -5.78 15.73 -11.39
C ARG A 305 -4.65 16.58 -11.96
N SER A 306 -3.55 15.95 -12.38
CA SER A 306 -2.38 16.63 -12.95
C SER A 306 -2.68 17.24 -14.31
N ALA A 307 -3.48 16.58 -15.14
CA ALA A 307 -3.86 17.05 -16.47
C ALA A 307 -4.98 18.10 -16.45
N GLY A 308 -5.69 18.26 -15.33
CA GLY A 308 -6.86 19.14 -15.23
C GLY A 308 -8.02 18.63 -16.09
N VAL A 309 -8.26 17.32 -16.07
CA VAL A 309 -9.38 16.69 -16.79
C VAL A 309 -10.25 15.90 -15.81
N PRO A 310 -11.51 15.59 -16.16
CA PRO A 310 -12.37 14.76 -15.32
C PRO A 310 -11.74 13.39 -15.08
N ALA A 311 -11.94 12.86 -13.88
CA ALA A 311 -11.61 11.47 -13.58
C ALA A 311 -12.77 10.56 -14.00
N PRO A 312 -12.49 9.28 -14.35
CA PRO A 312 -13.54 8.30 -14.56
C PRO A 312 -14.35 8.10 -13.28
N ALA A 313 -15.64 7.80 -13.41
CA ALA A 313 -16.47 7.56 -12.25
C ALA A 313 -16.09 6.23 -11.57
N PHE A 314 -16.21 6.18 -10.25
CA PHE A 314 -15.91 5.01 -9.43
C PHE A 314 -16.72 3.81 -9.90
N LYS A 315 -18.04 3.96 -10.07
CA LYS A 315 -18.93 2.86 -10.48
C LYS A 315 -18.72 2.40 -11.93
N GLU A 316 -18.14 3.23 -12.78
CA GLU A 316 -17.76 2.84 -14.15
C GLU A 316 -16.51 1.94 -14.13
N THR A 317 -15.55 2.23 -13.25
CA THR A 317 -14.29 1.48 -13.14
C THR A 317 -14.42 0.25 -12.23
N LEU A 318 -15.24 0.34 -11.18
CA LEU A 318 -15.51 -0.69 -10.18
C LEU A 318 -17.03 -0.89 -10.05
N PRO A 319 -17.69 -1.57 -11.01
CA PRO A 319 -19.09 -1.93 -10.88
C PRO A 319 -19.31 -2.81 -9.65
N GLY A 320 -20.19 -2.38 -8.74
CA GLY A 320 -20.43 -3.08 -7.48
C GLY A 320 -19.34 -2.89 -6.42
N GLY A 321 -18.42 -1.94 -6.61
CA GLY A 321 -17.35 -1.69 -5.65
C GLY A 321 -17.83 -1.20 -4.28
N SER A 322 -17.03 -1.49 -3.25
CA SER A 322 -17.34 -1.20 -1.84
C SER A 322 -16.74 0.12 -1.34
N TRP A 323 -17.18 0.57 -0.16
CA TRP A 323 -16.59 1.73 0.52
C TRP A 323 -15.11 1.50 0.86
N ASP A 324 -14.76 0.29 1.28
CA ASP A 324 -13.36 -0.09 1.53
C ASP A 324 -12.51 0.07 0.27
N GLN A 325 -13.04 -0.28 -0.91
CA GLN A 325 -12.33 -0.07 -2.17
C GLN A 325 -12.19 1.42 -2.50
N ALA A 326 -13.20 2.26 -2.25
CA ALA A 326 -13.08 3.71 -2.42
C ALA A 326 -12.01 4.31 -1.48
N TYR A 327 -11.97 3.89 -0.21
CA TYR A 327 -10.92 4.31 0.73
C TYR A 327 -9.54 3.76 0.37
N ARG A 328 -9.44 2.56 -0.22
CA ARG A 328 -8.18 2.06 -0.79
C ARG A 328 -7.71 2.93 -1.95
N VAL A 329 -8.60 3.30 -2.87
CA VAL A 329 -8.29 4.23 -3.97
C VAL A 329 -7.80 5.57 -3.41
N GLN A 330 -8.52 6.14 -2.44
CA GLN A 330 -8.12 7.37 -1.76
C GLN A 330 -6.73 7.25 -1.16
N SER A 331 -6.46 6.15 -0.44
CA SER A 331 -5.17 5.90 0.21
C SER A 331 -4.02 5.94 -0.80
N ARG A 332 -4.22 5.41 -2.01
CA ARG A 332 -3.21 5.47 -3.09
C ARG A 332 -3.02 6.88 -3.63
N VAL A 333 -4.10 7.62 -3.87
CA VAL A 333 -4.04 9.03 -4.30
C VAL A 333 -3.31 9.88 -3.26
N VAL A 334 -3.61 9.67 -1.98
CA VAL A 334 -2.99 10.36 -0.85
C VAL A 334 -1.52 9.98 -0.70
N GLN A 335 -1.19 8.69 -0.80
CA GLN A 335 0.19 8.18 -0.70
C GLN A 335 1.08 8.80 -1.79
N GLU A 336 0.59 8.87 -3.03
CA GLU A 336 1.33 9.47 -4.14
C GLU A 336 1.59 10.96 -3.92
N ARG A 337 0.57 11.72 -3.47
CA ARG A 337 0.76 13.13 -3.14
C ARG A 337 1.69 13.32 -1.93
N GLY A 338 1.60 12.43 -0.95
CA GLY A 338 2.41 12.42 0.27
C GLY A 338 3.91 12.21 0.04
N ARG A 339 4.31 11.59 -1.08
CA ARG A 339 5.72 11.49 -1.49
C ARG A 339 6.37 12.86 -1.74
N HIS A 340 5.57 13.87 -2.05
CA HIS A 340 6.03 15.20 -2.45
C HIS A 340 5.55 16.32 -1.52
N ALA A 341 4.62 16.03 -0.61
CA ALA A 341 3.96 17.04 0.21
C ALA A 341 3.66 16.52 1.62
N PRO A 342 4.12 17.21 2.68
CA PRO A 342 3.73 16.89 4.05
C PRO A 342 2.22 17.07 4.28
N ILE A 343 1.64 16.25 5.15
CA ILE A 343 0.24 16.37 5.57
C ILE A 343 0.09 17.62 6.46
N ALA A 344 -0.87 18.47 6.13
CA ALA A 344 -1.28 19.62 6.94
C ALA A 344 -2.32 19.25 8.00
N GLY A 345 -3.13 18.25 7.70
CA GLY A 345 -4.26 17.84 8.52
C GLY A 345 -5.30 17.11 7.70
N TYR A 346 -6.56 17.20 8.09
CA TYR A 346 -7.65 16.42 7.52
C TYR A 346 -8.92 17.27 7.41
N LYS A 347 -9.87 16.80 6.61
CA LYS A 347 -11.16 17.47 6.40
C LYS A 347 -12.33 16.50 6.51
N GLY A 348 -13.43 16.96 7.06
CA GLY A 348 -14.73 16.31 6.97
C GLY A 348 -15.50 16.81 5.75
N ALA A 349 -16.42 16.00 5.23
CA ALA A 349 -17.43 16.44 4.26
C ALA A 349 -18.73 15.68 4.45
N ALA A 350 -19.79 16.20 3.82
CA ALA A 350 -21.16 15.70 3.99
C ALA A 350 -21.57 15.65 5.48
N VAL A 351 -21.43 16.79 6.16
CA VAL A 351 -21.59 16.90 7.61
C VAL A 351 -23.02 17.26 8.06
N THR A 352 -23.95 17.39 7.12
CA THR A 352 -25.37 17.62 7.39
C THR A 352 -26.18 16.34 7.15
N ALA A 353 -27.29 16.18 7.86
CA ALA A 353 -28.16 15.01 7.72
C ALA A 353 -28.69 14.83 6.29
N SER A 354 -29.01 15.94 5.61
CA SER A 354 -29.45 15.92 4.22
C SER A 354 -28.36 15.43 3.26
N ALA A 355 -27.10 15.88 3.46
CA ALA A 355 -25.98 15.41 2.65
C ALA A 355 -25.67 13.93 2.91
N GLN A 356 -25.73 13.48 4.16
CA GLN A 356 -25.53 12.07 4.51
C GLN A 356 -26.60 11.19 3.89
N GLN A 357 -27.87 11.59 4.00
CA GLN A 357 -29.00 10.88 3.41
C GLN A 357 -28.89 10.81 1.88
N SER A 358 -28.54 11.91 1.21
CA SER A 358 -28.45 11.95 -0.26
C SER A 358 -27.30 11.11 -0.82
N LEU A 359 -26.20 10.96 -0.06
CA LEU A 359 -25.05 10.14 -0.41
C LEU A 359 -25.17 8.69 0.07
N GLY A 360 -26.19 8.37 0.87
CA GLY A 360 -26.38 7.03 1.45
C GLY A 360 -25.28 6.65 2.46
N ILE A 361 -24.82 7.62 3.25
CA ILE A 361 -23.80 7.43 4.29
C ILE A 361 -24.38 7.75 5.67
N ASP A 362 -23.80 7.20 6.73
CA ASP A 362 -24.24 7.36 8.12
C ASP A 362 -23.29 8.23 8.97
N ARG A 363 -22.20 8.72 8.36
CA ARG A 363 -21.15 9.51 8.99
C ARG A 363 -20.44 10.39 7.96
N PRO A 364 -19.73 11.45 8.41
CA PRO A 364 -18.93 12.29 7.52
C PRO A 364 -17.90 11.50 6.72
N LEU A 365 -17.67 11.93 5.49
CA LEU A 365 -16.53 11.50 4.68
C LEU A 365 -15.27 12.22 5.18
N THR A 366 -14.10 11.58 5.07
CA THR A 366 -12.82 12.15 5.49
C THR A 366 -11.83 12.27 4.34
N GLY A 367 -11.03 13.35 4.35
CA GLY A 367 -9.98 13.60 3.36
C GLY A 367 -8.72 14.16 3.99
N VAL A 368 -7.60 14.08 3.26
CA VAL A 368 -6.26 14.50 3.72
C VAL A 368 -5.89 15.83 3.08
N LEU A 369 -5.50 16.80 3.91
CA LEU A 369 -4.99 18.11 3.51
C LEU A 369 -3.46 18.09 3.50
N PHE A 370 -2.87 18.83 2.57
CA PHE A 370 -1.42 18.88 2.39
C PHE A 370 -0.90 20.30 2.60
N LYS A 371 0.30 20.43 3.19
CA LYS A 371 0.92 21.72 3.54
C LYS A 371 1.02 22.69 2.35
N PRO A 372 1.38 22.28 1.12
CA PRO A 372 1.37 23.20 -0.03
C PRO A 372 0.00 23.79 -0.39
N GLY A 373 -1.09 23.19 0.08
CA GLY A 373 -2.44 23.71 -0.08
C GLY A 373 -2.85 24.73 0.99
N TRP A 374 -2.07 24.88 2.06
CA TRP A 374 -2.36 25.84 3.12
C TRP A 374 -1.87 27.23 2.68
N LEU A 375 -2.80 28.10 2.33
CA LEU A 375 -2.54 29.49 1.97
C LEU A 375 -2.60 30.35 3.23
N GLU A 376 -1.43 30.69 3.78
CA GLU A 376 -1.34 31.53 4.97
C GLU A 376 -1.59 33.01 4.63
N ILE A 377 -2.34 33.69 5.49
CA ILE A 377 -2.56 35.14 5.37
C ILE A 377 -1.27 35.85 5.80
N GLY A 378 -0.51 36.37 4.83
CA GLY A 378 0.60 37.32 5.08
C GLY A 378 0.12 38.76 5.28
N ASP A 379 1.03 39.73 5.20
CA ASP A 379 0.73 41.18 5.31
C ASP A 379 -0.08 41.75 4.11
N SER A 380 -0.37 40.93 3.10
CA SER A 380 -1.10 41.33 1.89
C SER A 380 -2.28 40.38 1.59
N ARG A 381 -3.27 40.88 0.84
CA ARG A 381 -4.49 40.13 0.48
C ARG A 381 -4.14 38.85 -0.31
N ILE A 382 -4.69 37.71 0.10
CA ILE A 382 -4.45 36.42 -0.57
C ILE A 382 -5.02 36.48 -1.99
N ARG A 383 -4.20 36.06 -2.95
CA ARG A 383 -4.59 35.86 -4.35
C ARG A 383 -4.67 34.36 -4.62
N VAL A 384 -5.83 33.91 -5.03
CA VAL A 384 -6.12 32.53 -5.39
C VAL A 384 -6.18 32.47 -6.92
N GLU A 385 -5.13 31.95 -7.52
CA GLU A 385 -5.10 31.76 -8.97
C GLU A 385 -6.12 30.68 -9.38
N SER A 386 -6.84 30.92 -10.46
CA SER A 386 -7.62 29.89 -11.14
C SER A 386 -6.73 28.72 -11.56
N ILE A 387 -7.30 27.52 -11.57
CA ILE A 387 -6.57 26.32 -11.95
C ILE A 387 -6.80 26.12 -13.45
N PRO A 388 -5.75 26.10 -14.29
CA PRO A 388 -5.91 25.82 -15.71
C PRO A 388 -6.65 24.49 -15.91
N LYS A 389 -7.74 24.52 -16.67
CA LYS A 389 -8.60 23.38 -17.02
C LYS A 389 -9.34 22.70 -15.86
N ALA A 390 -9.26 23.21 -14.62
CA ALA A 390 -9.99 22.66 -13.50
C ALA A 390 -10.84 23.70 -12.79
N ALA A 391 -11.97 23.26 -12.24
CA ALA A 391 -12.81 24.07 -11.38
C ALA A 391 -12.48 23.80 -9.90
N PHE A 392 -12.79 24.78 -9.07
CA PHE A 392 -12.85 24.62 -7.62
C PHE A 392 -14.08 25.36 -7.11
N VAL A 393 -14.46 25.08 -5.87
CA VAL A 393 -15.54 25.76 -5.16
C VAL A 393 -14.99 26.51 -3.95
N VAL A 394 -15.77 27.45 -3.43
CA VAL A 394 -15.50 28.22 -2.22
C VAL A 394 -16.47 27.74 -1.14
N GLU A 395 -15.90 27.28 -0.04
CA GLU A 395 -16.63 26.78 1.13
C GLU A 395 -16.16 27.54 2.38
N THR A 396 -17.08 27.94 3.24
CA THR A 396 -16.75 28.52 4.54
C THR A 396 -16.82 27.44 5.61
N GLU A 397 -15.82 27.35 6.49
CA GLU A 397 -15.68 26.28 7.47
C GLU A 397 -15.08 26.78 8.80
N LEU A 398 -15.12 25.90 9.81
CA LEU A 398 -14.27 25.99 10.99
C LEU A 398 -13.13 24.99 10.91
N GLY A 399 -11.94 25.43 11.32
CA GLY A 399 -10.76 24.60 11.48
C GLY A 399 -10.42 24.41 12.95
N TYR A 400 -10.13 23.15 13.33
CA TYR A 400 -9.71 22.77 14.68
C TYR A 400 -8.25 22.34 14.63
N VAL A 401 -7.35 23.14 15.21
CA VAL A 401 -5.94 22.76 15.33
C VAL A 401 -5.76 21.88 16.54
N LEU A 402 -5.16 20.72 16.37
CA LEU A 402 -4.89 19.77 17.45
C LEU A 402 -3.73 20.25 18.33
N GLY A 403 -3.92 20.21 19.64
CA GLY A 403 -2.88 20.45 20.65
C GLY A 403 -2.18 19.19 21.13
N THR A 404 -2.70 18.02 20.79
CA THR A 404 -2.13 16.72 21.19
C THR A 404 -2.23 15.70 20.07
N ASP A 405 -1.38 14.68 20.14
CA ASP A 405 -1.41 13.55 19.23
C ASP A 405 -2.63 12.65 19.51
N LEU A 406 -3.17 12.03 18.45
CA LEU A 406 -4.27 11.06 18.54
C LEU A 406 -3.94 9.80 17.73
N ALA A 407 -4.03 8.64 18.39
CA ALA A 407 -3.86 7.33 17.75
C ALA A 407 -4.97 6.32 18.10
N PHE A 408 -5.99 6.74 18.85
CA PHE A 408 -7.08 5.89 19.32
C PHE A 408 -8.40 6.66 19.29
N GLU A 409 -9.51 5.94 19.25
CA GLU A 409 -10.84 6.56 19.26
C GLU A 409 -11.13 7.23 20.60
N ILE A 410 -11.79 8.38 20.53
CA ILE A 410 -12.34 9.08 21.68
C ILE A 410 -13.83 8.77 21.83
N LEU A 411 -14.32 8.74 23.06
CA LEU A 411 -15.66 8.27 23.41
C LEU A 411 -16.65 9.40 23.68
N HIS A 412 -16.15 10.60 24.00
CA HIS A 412 -16.96 11.74 24.43
C HIS A 412 -16.55 13.03 23.73
N GLU A 413 -17.52 13.92 23.46
CA GLU A 413 -17.29 15.22 22.82
C GLU A 413 -16.31 16.10 23.62
N GLN A 414 -16.26 15.95 24.95
CA GLN A 414 -15.30 16.68 25.79
C GLN A 414 -13.85 16.32 25.46
N GLN A 415 -13.56 15.07 25.12
CA GLN A 415 -12.21 14.67 24.72
C GLN A 415 -11.81 15.36 23.41
N ALA A 416 -12.74 15.52 22.46
CA ALA A 416 -12.47 16.28 21.24
C ALA A 416 -12.14 17.74 21.55
N ARG A 417 -12.82 18.36 22.54
CA ARG A 417 -12.54 19.74 22.99
C ARG A 417 -11.17 19.88 23.62
N ASP A 418 -10.83 18.99 24.54
CA ASP A 418 -9.56 19.02 25.29
C ASP A 418 -8.35 18.85 24.37
N MET A 419 -8.54 18.25 23.20
CA MET A 419 -7.50 18.06 22.21
C MET A 419 -7.29 19.25 21.28
N VAL A 420 -8.15 20.26 21.28
CA VAL A 420 -8.05 21.41 20.38
C VAL A 420 -7.23 22.52 21.03
N SER A 421 -6.11 22.89 20.39
CA SER A 421 -5.30 24.03 20.83
C SER A 421 -5.78 25.37 20.30
N SER A 422 -6.47 25.38 19.17
CA SER A 422 -7.07 26.60 18.59
C SER A 422 -8.18 26.28 17.60
N ILE A 423 -9.15 27.19 17.53
CA ILE A 423 -10.21 27.17 16.51
C ILE A 423 -9.96 28.35 15.59
N VAL A 424 -10.03 28.15 14.28
CA VAL A 424 -9.77 29.18 13.26
C VAL A 424 -10.91 29.22 12.24
N PRO A 425 -11.24 30.40 11.68
CA PRO A 425 -12.10 30.47 10.51
C PRO A 425 -11.35 29.93 9.29
N VAL A 426 -12.05 29.27 8.37
CA VAL A 426 -11.43 28.65 7.19
C VAL A 426 -12.21 28.92 5.93
N ILE A 427 -11.51 29.25 4.84
CA ILE A 427 -12.05 29.09 3.49
C ILE A 427 -11.44 27.84 2.87
N GLU A 428 -12.26 26.83 2.60
CA GLU A 428 -11.82 25.69 1.81
C GLU A 428 -12.03 25.97 0.32
N LEU A 429 -11.07 25.52 -0.48
CA LEU A 429 -11.06 25.67 -1.93
C LEU A 429 -10.91 24.29 -2.61
N PRO A 430 -11.84 23.34 -2.39
CA PRO A 430 -11.70 22.00 -2.97
C PRO A 430 -11.91 22.04 -4.48
N ARG A 431 -11.16 21.20 -5.20
CA ARG A 431 -11.40 20.94 -6.61
C ARG A 431 -12.79 20.35 -6.81
N SER A 432 -13.45 20.82 -7.85
CA SER A 432 -14.79 20.38 -8.23
C SER A 432 -14.82 19.91 -9.68
N ALA A 433 -15.88 19.18 -10.02
CA ALA A 433 -16.18 18.88 -11.41
C ALA A 433 -16.42 20.21 -12.19
N PRO A 434 -15.97 20.30 -13.45
CA PRO A 434 -16.34 21.41 -14.33
C PRO A 434 -17.87 21.57 -14.48
N PRO A 435 -18.36 22.79 -14.77
CA PRO A 435 -19.77 23.01 -15.07
C PRO A 435 -20.28 22.10 -16.19
N GLY A 436 -21.52 21.60 -16.04
CA GLY A 436 -22.17 20.72 -17.03
C GLY A 436 -21.87 19.23 -16.87
N MET A 437 -20.99 18.82 -15.95
CA MET A 437 -20.79 17.42 -15.61
C MET A 437 -21.71 16.96 -14.47
N ALA A 438 -22.01 15.66 -14.45
CA ALA A 438 -22.72 15.03 -13.35
C ALA A 438 -21.95 15.24 -12.04
N ARG A 439 -22.70 15.50 -10.96
CA ARG A 439 -22.08 15.63 -9.64
C ARG A 439 -21.52 14.27 -9.19
N PRO A 440 -20.30 14.23 -8.64
CA PRO A 440 -19.72 13.00 -8.12
C PRO A 440 -20.60 12.42 -6.99
N GLY A 441 -20.74 11.10 -6.96
CA GLY A 441 -21.36 10.40 -5.85
C GLY A 441 -20.40 10.26 -4.66
N GLY A 442 -20.88 9.66 -3.56
CA GLY A 442 -20.07 9.51 -2.34
C GLY A 442 -18.79 8.71 -2.53
N TYR A 443 -18.84 7.63 -3.34
CA TYR A 443 -17.65 6.84 -3.68
C TYR A 443 -16.61 7.65 -4.47
N ASP A 444 -17.06 8.46 -5.43
CA ASP A 444 -16.19 9.33 -6.23
C ASP A 444 -15.52 10.39 -5.35
N LEU A 445 -16.29 10.98 -4.43
CA LEU A 445 -15.78 11.95 -3.47
C LEU A 445 -14.70 11.32 -2.59
N VAL A 446 -14.95 10.15 -1.99
CA VAL A 446 -13.92 9.46 -1.17
C VAL A 446 -12.68 9.15 -2.00
N ALA A 447 -12.84 8.47 -3.14
CA ALA A 447 -11.74 8.07 -4.00
C ALA A 447 -10.87 9.27 -4.45
N GLY A 448 -11.51 10.40 -4.77
CA GLY A 448 -10.85 11.65 -5.17
C GLY A 448 -10.30 12.49 -4.02
N ASN A 449 -10.21 11.94 -2.80
CA ASN A 449 -9.80 12.66 -1.59
C ASN A 449 -10.65 13.92 -1.32
N ILE A 450 -11.95 13.83 -1.62
CA ILE A 450 -13.00 14.84 -1.42
C ILE A 450 -12.60 16.20 -1.98
N GLY A 451 -11.95 16.19 -3.15
CA GLY A 451 -11.51 17.40 -3.83
C GLY A 451 -10.43 18.19 -3.09
N SER A 452 -9.89 17.69 -1.97
CA SER A 452 -8.93 18.44 -1.13
C SER A 452 -7.79 19.03 -1.96
N ASP A 453 -7.64 20.35 -1.94
CA ASP A 453 -6.70 21.07 -2.78
C ASP A 453 -6.01 22.22 -2.04
N ARG A 454 -6.74 23.31 -1.80
CA ARG A 454 -6.25 24.53 -1.13
C ARG A 454 -7.20 24.96 -0.02
N PHE A 455 -6.69 25.68 0.97
CA PHE A 455 -7.49 26.26 2.03
C PHE A 455 -6.77 27.47 2.66
N ILE A 456 -7.53 28.39 3.22
CA ILE A 456 -7.06 29.62 3.87
C ILE A 456 -7.53 29.59 5.32
N THR A 457 -6.63 29.88 6.27
CA THR A 457 -6.99 30.03 7.69
C THR A 457 -6.91 31.49 8.11
N GLY A 458 -7.92 31.98 8.83
CA GLY A 458 -7.84 33.28 9.50
C GLY A 458 -7.21 33.22 10.89
N LYS A 459 -7.29 34.33 11.62
CA LYS A 459 -6.78 34.41 13.00
C LYS A 459 -7.58 33.49 13.94
N PRO A 460 -6.95 32.87 14.94
CA PRO A 460 -7.66 32.06 15.92
C PRO A 460 -8.73 32.83 16.70
N PHE A 461 -9.81 32.12 17.09
CA PHE A 461 -10.77 32.58 18.08
C PHE A 461 -10.20 32.42 19.50
N PRO A 462 -10.55 33.29 20.45
CA PRO A 462 -10.33 33.01 21.88
C PRO A 462 -11.13 31.77 22.26
N ILE A 463 -10.48 30.69 22.73
CA ILE A 463 -11.17 29.42 23.03
C ILE A 463 -12.05 29.52 24.29
N ALA A 464 -11.61 30.29 25.28
CA ALA A 464 -12.32 30.42 26.55
C ALA A 464 -13.74 31.00 26.33
N GLY A 465 -14.77 30.21 26.60
CA GLY A 465 -16.17 30.61 26.46
C GLY A 465 -16.70 30.67 25.02
N PHE A 466 -15.90 30.29 24.02
CA PHE A 466 -16.34 30.28 22.63
C PHE A 466 -17.17 29.02 22.33
N ASP A 467 -18.41 29.23 21.89
CA ASP A 467 -19.29 28.16 21.41
C ASP A 467 -19.32 28.18 19.87
N PRO A 468 -18.63 27.24 19.19
CA PRO A 468 -18.60 27.22 17.74
C PRO A 468 -19.98 26.96 17.12
N ASN A 469 -20.95 26.43 17.88
CA ASN A 469 -22.32 26.24 17.39
C ASN A 469 -23.14 27.52 17.33
N ARG A 470 -22.66 28.64 17.88
CA ARG A 470 -23.37 29.93 17.86
C ARG A 470 -22.77 30.91 16.85
N LEU A 471 -21.68 30.54 16.20
CA LEU A 471 -20.96 31.39 15.26
C LEU A 471 -21.81 31.66 14.02
N SER A 472 -22.04 32.94 13.70
CA SER A 472 -22.59 33.33 12.40
C SER A 472 -21.47 33.39 11.36
N VAL A 473 -21.78 32.97 10.14
CA VAL A 473 -20.86 33.02 9.00
C VAL A 473 -21.57 33.68 7.82
N VAL A 474 -20.93 34.68 7.21
CA VAL A 474 -21.44 35.37 6.03
C VAL A 474 -20.36 35.39 4.96
N LEU A 475 -20.67 34.86 3.78
CA LEU A 475 -19.79 34.92 2.62
C LEU A 475 -20.32 35.96 1.62
N ARG A 476 -19.44 36.85 1.16
CA ARG A 476 -19.71 37.86 0.14
C ARG A 476 -18.75 37.73 -1.03
N LYS A 477 -19.23 38.08 -2.23
CA LYS A 477 -18.44 38.26 -3.44
C LYS A 477 -18.79 39.61 -4.05
N ASP A 478 -17.78 40.46 -4.27
CA ASP A 478 -17.92 41.80 -4.84
C ASP A 478 -18.99 42.67 -4.15
N GLY A 479 -19.09 42.52 -2.83
CA GLY A 479 -20.06 43.23 -1.97
C GLY A 479 -21.44 42.57 -1.87
N ALA A 480 -21.77 41.61 -2.73
CA ALA A 480 -23.04 40.87 -2.66
C ALA A 480 -22.92 39.65 -1.73
N THR A 481 -23.91 39.47 -0.84
CA THR A 481 -24.00 38.28 0.02
C THR A 481 -24.32 37.04 -0.81
N LEU A 482 -23.43 36.05 -0.76
CA LEU A 482 -23.62 34.74 -1.39
C LEU A 482 -24.40 33.80 -0.49
N HIS A 483 -24.07 33.75 0.81
CA HIS A 483 -24.83 33.01 1.80
C HIS A 483 -24.60 33.54 3.22
N GLU A 484 -25.52 33.17 4.11
CA GLU A 484 -25.40 33.28 5.57
C GLU A 484 -25.63 31.88 6.16
N ALA A 485 -24.89 31.54 7.20
CA ALA A 485 -24.92 30.23 7.84
C ALA A 485 -24.62 30.35 9.34
N ASN A 486 -24.90 29.28 10.08
CA ASN A 486 -24.55 29.18 11.48
C ASN A 486 -23.67 27.95 11.72
N GLY A 487 -22.70 28.05 12.64
CA GLY A 487 -21.84 26.93 13.00
C GLY A 487 -22.61 25.72 13.53
N GLY A 488 -23.81 25.92 14.10
CA GLY A 488 -24.71 24.87 14.55
C GLY A 488 -25.44 24.10 13.44
N ASP A 489 -25.31 24.50 12.17
CA ASP A 489 -25.99 23.83 11.03
C ASP A 489 -25.44 22.42 10.74
N VAL A 490 -24.30 22.07 11.36
CA VAL A 490 -23.69 20.75 11.30
C VAL A 490 -24.50 19.72 12.09
N GLN A 491 -24.69 18.51 11.54
CA GLN A 491 -25.49 17.47 12.17
C GLN A 491 -24.94 17.08 13.55
N GLY A 492 -25.75 17.31 14.59
CA GLY A 492 -25.39 17.01 15.97
C GLY A 492 -24.42 18.01 16.62
N GLY A 493 -24.11 19.12 15.94
CA GLY A 493 -23.21 20.16 16.42
C GLY A 493 -21.73 19.88 16.13
N GLN A 494 -20.95 20.95 16.27
CA GLN A 494 -19.54 21.02 15.90
C GLN A 494 -18.65 19.99 16.62
N TRP A 495 -18.84 19.82 17.93
CA TRP A 495 -18.01 18.91 18.74
C TRP A 495 -18.27 17.43 18.44
N ARG A 496 -19.54 17.06 18.23
CA ARG A 496 -19.91 15.71 17.80
C ARG A 496 -19.36 15.39 16.41
N ASN A 497 -19.45 16.34 15.50
CA ASN A 497 -18.91 16.18 14.16
C ASN A 497 -17.39 16.04 14.17
N LEU A 498 -16.67 16.89 14.92
CA LEU A 498 -15.23 16.77 15.11
C LEU A 498 -14.85 15.40 15.66
N MET A 499 -15.52 14.93 16.72
CA MET A 499 -15.32 13.59 17.27
C MET A 499 -15.54 12.49 16.22
N SER A 500 -16.59 12.60 15.41
CA SER A 500 -16.88 11.65 14.33
C SER A 500 -15.78 11.63 13.25
N ILE A 501 -15.25 12.79 12.86
CA ILE A 501 -14.14 12.92 11.91
C ILE A 501 -12.88 12.28 12.50
N LEU A 502 -12.50 12.66 13.72
CA LEU A 502 -11.32 12.12 14.42
C LEU A 502 -11.35 10.59 14.52
N ASN A 503 -12.46 10.03 14.99
CA ASN A 503 -12.59 8.57 15.12
C ASN A 503 -12.59 7.87 13.76
N THR A 504 -13.15 8.48 12.73
CA THR A 504 -13.13 7.91 11.37
C THR A 504 -11.72 7.88 10.81
N LEU A 505 -10.93 8.93 11.02
CA LEU A 505 -9.51 8.97 10.63
C LEU A 505 -8.68 7.92 11.38
N VAL A 506 -8.89 7.76 12.69
CA VAL A 506 -8.21 6.73 13.48
C VAL A 506 -8.54 5.32 12.98
N ARG A 507 -9.81 5.02 12.67
CA ARG A 507 -10.21 3.73 12.08
C ARG A 507 -9.57 3.45 10.73
N GLN A 508 -9.32 4.50 9.97
CA GLN A 508 -8.59 4.42 8.69
C GLN A 508 -7.07 4.22 8.89
N GLY A 509 -6.59 4.16 10.14
CA GLY A 509 -5.19 3.94 10.48
C GLY A 509 -4.36 5.22 10.56
N HIS A 510 -4.97 6.40 10.49
CA HIS A 510 -4.24 7.65 10.66
C HIS A 510 -3.85 7.86 12.13
N THR A 511 -2.59 8.22 12.34
CA THR A 511 -2.16 8.89 13.58
C THR A 511 -2.17 10.39 13.32
N LEU A 512 -2.97 11.12 14.08
CA LEU A 512 -3.08 12.56 13.98
C LEU A 512 -2.07 13.20 14.94
N LYS A 513 -1.46 14.30 14.49
CA LYS A 513 -0.36 14.96 15.21
C LYS A 513 -0.77 16.32 15.73
N ALA A 514 -0.25 16.69 16.89
CA ALA A 514 -0.33 18.06 17.37
C ALA A 514 0.15 19.04 16.27
N GLY A 515 -0.56 20.16 16.11
CA GLY A 515 -0.36 21.15 15.05
C GLY A 515 -1.06 20.84 13.73
N GLN A 516 -1.65 19.66 13.55
CA GLN A 516 -2.49 19.38 12.38
C GLN A 516 -3.89 20.01 12.54
N ILE A 517 -4.47 20.44 11.42
CA ILE A 517 -5.80 21.08 11.39
C ILE A 517 -6.88 20.08 10.93
N ILE A 518 -8.05 20.12 11.56
CA ILE A 518 -9.24 19.36 11.15
C ILE A 518 -10.29 20.35 10.66
N LEU A 519 -10.63 20.28 9.38
CA LEU A 519 -11.69 21.08 8.77
C LEU A 519 -13.06 20.41 9.00
N SER A 520 -14.03 21.20 9.49
CA SER A 520 -15.31 20.72 10.00
C SER A 520 -16.30 20.28 8.94
N GLY A 521 -16.05 20.59 7.66
CA GLY A 521 -17.04 20.55 6.60
C GLY A 521 -17.78 21.87 6.43
N ALA A 522 -18.28 22.10 5.21
CA ALA A 522 -18.96 23.31 4.76
C ALA A 522 -20.07 23.80 5.70
N LEU A 523 -19.99 25.06 6.07
CA LEU A 523 -21.05 25.86 6.67
C LEU A 523 -21.70 26.70 5.57
N GLY A 524 -23.01 26.56 5.39
CA GLY A 524 -23.76 27.27 4.34
C GLY A 524 -23.71 26.58 2.98
N LYS A 525 -23.92 27.38 1.93
CA LYS A 525 -23.95 26.89 0.54
C LYS A 525 -22.54 26.84 -0.04
N ILE A 526 -22.29 25.84 -0.89
CA ILE A 526 -21.06 25.71 -1.68
C ILE A 526 -21.19 26.57 -2.95
N HIS A 527 -20.20 27.41 -3.23
CA HIS A 527 -20.23 28.36 -4.36
C HIS A 527 -19.13 28.06 -5.39
N PRO A 528 -19.36 28.22 -6.70
CA PRO A 528 -18.28 28.14 -7.69
C PRO A 528 -17.16 29.16 -7.40
N GLY A 529 -15.91 28.76 -7.56
CA GLY A 529 -14.72 29.60 -7.40
C GLY A 529 -14.49 30.55 -8.58
N GLU A 530 -15.44 31.42 -8.84
CA GLU A 530 -15.37 32.39 -9.93
C GLU A 530 -14.46 33.59 -9.59
N PRO A 531 -13.85 34.25 -10.59
CA PRO A 531 -13.11 35.48 -10.39
C PRO A 531 -13.93 36.54 -9.64
N GLY A 532 -13.26 37.26 -8.73
CA GLY A 532 -13.91 38.27 -7.90
C GLY A 532 -13.24 38.44 -6.53
N ARG A 533 -13.69 39.45 -5.79
CA ARG A 533 -13.22 39.73 -4.43
C ARG A 533 -14.16 39.10 -3.42
N TYR A 534 -13.63 38.20 -2.62
CA TYR A 534 -14.38 37.52 -1.58
C TYR A 534 -14.07 38.10 -0.20
N GLU A 535 -15.09 38.15 0.63
CA GLU A 535 -15.02 38.48 2.05
C GLU A 535 -15.87 37.46 2.81
N ALA A 536 -15.27 36.79 3.78
CA ALA A 536 -15.99 35.93 4.72
C ALA A 536 -15.89 36.51 6.13
N LEU A 537 -17.04 36.73 6.75
CA LEU A 537 -17.18 37.23 8.12
C LEU A 537 -17.59 36.07 9.02
N TYR A 538 -16.88 35.90 10.13
CA TYR A 538 -17.14 34.89 11.16
C TYR A 538 -17.41 35.61 12.48
N GLY A 539 -18.68 35.85 12.78
CA GLY A 539 -19.08 36.82 13.79
C GLY A 539 -18.58 38.23 13.46
N ASP A 540 -18.46 39.07 14.50
CA ASP A 540 -18.19 40.51 14.31
C ASP A 540 -16.69 40.86 14.18
N GLN A 541 -15.80 39.94 14.58
CA GLN A 541 -14.38 40.24 14.80
C GLN A 541 -13.42 39.49 13.88
N HIS A 542 -13.87 38.43 13.21
CA HIS A 542 -13.02 37.57 12.39
C HIS A 542 -13.41 37.66 10.93
N ARG A 543 -12.43 37.97 10.08
CA ARG A 543 -12.61 38.16 8.65
C ARG A 543 -11.50 37.50 7.85
N ILE A 544 -11.87 36.88 6.73
CA ILE A 544 -10.94 36.43 5.70
C ILE A 544 -11.28 37.15 4.39
N GLU A 545 -10.28 37.81 3.80
CA GLU A 545 -10.41 38.45 2.48
C GLU A 545 -9.46 37.79 1.50
N PHE A 546 -9.97 37.45 0.31
CA PHE A 546 -9.17 36.91 -0.78
C PHE A 546 -9.72 37.33 -2.13
N GLU A 547 -8.89 37.21 -3.16
CA GLU A 547 -9.23 37.52 -4.55
C GLU A 547 -9.01 36.29 -5.40
N VAL A 548 -10.01 35.88 -6.18
CA VAL A 548 -9.86 34.83 -7.20
C VAL A 548 -9.53 35.50 -8.53
N ARG A 549 -8.49 35.01 -9.21
CA ARG A 549 -7.98 35.57 -10.48
C ARG A 549 -8.02 34.59 -11.65
#